data_AF-A0A0T2ICS7-F1
#
_entry.id   AF-A0A0T2ICS7-F1
#
_cell.length_a   1.000
_cell.length_b   1.000
_cell.length_c   1.000
_cell.angle_alpha   90.00
_cell.angle_beta   90.00
_cell.angle_gamma   90.00
#
_symmetry.space_group_name_H-M   'P 1'
#
loop_
_entity.id
_entity.type
_entity.pdbx_description
1 polymer ?
#
loop_
_entity_poly.entity_id
_entity_poly.type
_entity_poly.pdbx_seq_one_letter_code
_entity_poly.pdbx_strand_id
1 'polypeptide(L)'
;MHLIDLENLVGGPSAPDTTIERVWAAYHGGIPRSPMDQMIVGSSRFFARRTWWLLPEGIQRRARDGQDGGELAILEEIDLDHLVTRFRRLVIASGDGRFAELAAAARRRGLHVHHVTGIGRPSHKLLTAAHSHARLRVGEHQRRPTGWPAPPRPVADA
;
A
#
# COMPACT_ATOMS: atom_id res chain seq x y z
N MET A 1 -1.94 6.02 10.24
CA MET A 1 -0.74 5.47 9.56
C MET A 1 -1.15 4.41 8.55
N HIS A 2 -0.59 4.46 7.35
CA HIS A 2 -0.85 3.52 6.26
C HIS A 2 0.46 2.87 5.81
N LEU A 3 0.49 1.55 5.81
CA LEU A 3 1.56 0.73 5.26
C LEU A 3 1.02 0.08 3.98
N ILE A 4 1.62 0.41 2.84
CA ILE A 4 1.10 0.01 1.53
C ILE A 4 2.15 -0.77 0.79
N ASP A 5 1.89 -2.04 0.57
CA ASP A 5 2.64 -2.87 -0.35
C ASP A 5 2.00 -2.75 -1.74
N LEU A 6 2.52 -1.83 -2.54
CA LEU A 6 1.88 -1.46 -3.80
C LEU A 6 1.92 -2.61 -4.80
N GLU A 7 3.04 -3.34 -4.87
CA GLU A 7 3.22 -4.46 -5.79
C GLU A 7 2.17 -5.56 -5.53
N ASN A 8 1.92 -5.86 -4.25
CA ASN A 8 0.88 -6.82 -3.88
C ASN A 8 -0.54 -6.32 -4.19
N LEU A 9 -0.84 -5.04 -3.90
CA LEU A 9 -2.16 -4.47 -4.20
C LEU A 9 -2.52 -4.54 -5.69
N VAL A 10 -1.53 -4.37 -6.57
CA VAL A 10 -1.74 -4.42 -8.03
C VAL A 10 -1.69 -5.83 -8.61
N GLY A 11 -1.39 -6.84 -7.79
CA GLY A 11 -1.37 -8.25 -8.19
C GLY A 11 -0.02 -8.73 -8.73
N GLY A 12 1.07 -7.99 -8.51
CA GLY A 12 2.44 -8.41 -8.81
C GLY A 12 3.25 -7.37 -9.62
N PRO A 13 4.56 -7.64 -9.81
CA PRO A 13 5.51 -6.67 -10.37
C PRO A 13 5.25 -6.30 -11.83
N SER A 14 4.56 -7.19 -12.57
CA SER A 14 4.24 -7.03 -13.99
C SER A 14 2.94 -6.26 -14.25
N ALA A 15 2.25 -5.75 -13.22
CA ALA A 15 0.98 -5.05 -13.40
C ALA A 15 1.13 -3.79 -14.29
N PRO A 16 0.28 -3.57 -15.29
CA PRO A 16 0.33 -2.38 -16.15
C PRO A 16 0.21 -1.06 -15.37
N ASP A 17 0.79 0.02 -15.89
CA ASP A 17 0.71 1.37 -15.29
C ASP A 17 -0.74 1.80 -15.06
N THR A 18 -1.63 1.51 -16.01
CA THR A 18 -3.08 1.78 -15.89
C THR A 18 -3.72 1.04 -14.72
N THR A 19 -3.28 -0.19 -14.42
CA THR A 19 -3.74 -0.95 -13.25
C THR A 19 -3.24 -0.31 -11.96
N ILE A 20 -1.98 0.14 -11.93
CA ILE A 20 -1.40 0.83 -10.77
C ILE A 20 -2.17 2.10 -10.46
N GLU A 21 -2.46 2.92 -11.47
CA GLU A 21 -3.26 4.13 -11.31
C GLU A 21 -4.67 3.84 -10.81
N ARG A 22 -5.35 2.83 -11.37
CA ARG A 22 -6.70 2.44 -10.94
C ARG A 22 -6.72 1.94 -9.50
N VAL A 23 -5.74 1.12 -9.11
CA VAL A 23 -5.60 0.63 -7.73
C VAL A 23 -5.35 1.78 -6.77
N TRP A 24 -4.45 2.70 -7.12
CA TRP A 24 -4.17 3.84 -6.26
C TRP A 24 -5.37 4.80 -6.17
N ALA A 25 -6.12 5.01 -7.25
CA ALA A 25 -7.34 5.81 -7.24
C ALA A 25 -8.43 5.16 -6.38
N ALA A 26 -8.61 3.85 -6.50
CA ALA A 26 -9.54 3.08 -5.67
C ALA A 26 -9.14 3.14 -4.19
N TYR A 27 -7.86 3.01 -3.88
CA TYR A 27 -7.34 3.17 -2.52
C TYR A 27 -7.62 4.57 -1.98
N HIS A 28 -7.27 5.59 -2.75
CA HIS A 28 -7.40 6.99 -2.36
C HIS A 28 -8.87 7.43 -2.20
N GLY A 29 -9.79 6.88 -2.99
CA GLY A 29 -11.23 7.19 -2.91
C GLY A 29 -12.01 6.30 -1.93
N GLY A 30 -11.54 5.09 -1.65
CA GLY A 30 -12.27 4.10 -0.85
C GLY A 30 -11.79 3.93 0.59
N ILE A 31 -10.55 4.31 0.91
CA ILE A 31 -9.99 4.12 2.25
C ILE A 31 -9.97 5.46 3.00
N PRO A 32 -10.69 5.58 4.13
CA PRO A 32 -10.70 6.80 4.92
C PRO A 32 -9.29 7.17 5.40
N ARG A 33 -8.94 8.46 5.24
CA ARG A 33 -7.70 9.09 5.69
C ARG A 33 -7.96 10.47 6.28
N SER A 34 -7.04 10.91 7.13
CA SER A 34 -6.94 12.26 7.68
C SER A 34 -5.70 12.97 7.12
N PRO A 35 -5.65 14.31 7.06
CA PRO A 35 -4.41 15.04 6.76
C PRO A 35 -3.25 14.72 7.71
N MET A 36 -3.54 14.21 8.91
CA MET A 36 -2.54 13.79 9.90
C MET A 36 -2.02 12.36 9.67
N ASP A 37 -2.58 11.63 8.70
CA ASP A 37 -2.11 10.29 8.38
C ASP A 37 -0.80 10.33 7.61
N GLN A 38 0.14 9.48 8.04
CA GLN A 38 1.34 9.19 7.28
C GLN A 38 1.16 7.93 6.44
N MET A 39 1.83 7.91 5.29
CA MET A 39 1.78 6.81 4.33
C MET A 39 3.18 6.37 3.94
N ILE A 40 3.48 5.09 4.17
CA ILE A 40 4.67 4.42 3.68
C ILE A 40 4.24 3.47 2.56
N VAL A 41 4.89 3.59 1.40
CA VAL A 41 4.68 2.73 0.24
C VAL A 41 5.94 1.91 -0.01
N GLY A 42 5.82 0.61 0.18
CA GLY A 42 6.84 -0.39 -0.09
C GLY A 42 6.67 -1.01 -1.48
N SER A 43 7.78 -1.33 -2.13
CA SER A 43 7.82 -2.13 -3.37
C SER A 43 9.21 -2.73 -3.59
N SER A 44 9.35 -3.70 -4.51
CA SER A 44 10.68 -4.08 -5.01
C SER A 44 11.36 -2.89 -5.72
N ARG A 45 12.70 -2.84 -5.78
CA ARG A 45 13.40 -1.80 -6.57
C ARG A 45 13.07 -1.86 -8.06
N PHE A 46 12.86 -3.05 -8.61
CA PHE A 46 12.43 -3.22 -9.99
C PHE A 46 11.09 -2.51 -10.25
N PHE A 47 10.10 -2.75 -9.38
CA PHE A 47 8.80 -2.12 -9.48
C PHE A 47 8.86 -0.61 -9.22
N ALA A 48 9.64 -0.18 -8.22
CA ALA A 48 9.85 1.22 -7.89
C ALA A 48 10.36 2.03 -9.10
N ARG A 49 11.38 1.50 -9.78
CA ARG A 49 11.99 2.08 -10.98
C ARG A 49 11.04 2.23 -12.16
N ARG A 50 9.85 1.62 -12.14
CA ARG A 50 8.83 1.72 -13.18
C ARG A 50 7.62 2.55 -12.75
N THR A 51 7.39 2.75 -11.45
CA THR A 51 6.04 3.12 -10.98
C THR A 51 6.00 4.30 -10.03
N TRP A 52 7.11 4.67 -9.38
CA TRP A 52 7.07 5.68 -8.32
C TRP A 52 6.70 7.08 -8.79
N TRP A 53 6.95 7.42 -10.06
CA TRP A 53 6.50 8.67 -10.68
C TRP A 53 4.98 8.71 -10.91
N LEU A 54 4.30 7.55 -10.87
CA LEU A 54 2.85 7.47 -10.95
C LEU A 54 2.19 7.73 -9.60
N LEU A 55 2.93 7.93 -8.51
CA LEU A 55 2.37 8.14 -7.18
C LEU A 55 2.41 9.62 -6.80
N PRO A 56 1.42 10.13 -6.04
CA PRO A 56 1.38 11.52 -5.61
C PRO A 56 2.54 11.88 -4.67
N GLU A 57 2.69 13.16 -4.40
CA GLU A 57 3.61 13.68 -3.38
C GLU A 57 3.12 13.35 -1.96
N GLY A 58 3.95 13.62 -0.94
CA GLY A 58 3.58 13.43 0.47
C GLY A 58 3.56 11.98 0.96
N ILE A 59 4.02 11.03 0.15
CA ILE A 59 4.22 9.63 0.55
C ILE A 59 5.70 9.32 0.81
N GLN A 60 5.95 8.47 1.79
CA GLN A 60 7.27 7.92 2.04
C GLN A 60 7.45 6.66 1.19
N ARG A 61 8.30 6.74 0.17
CA ARG A 61 8.57 5.61 -0.73
C ARG A 61 9.74 4.80 -0.19
N ARG A 62 9.60 3.47 -0.14
CA ARG A 62 10.63 2.53 0.30
C ARG A 62 10.76 1.37 -0.68
N ALA A 63 11.99 1.06 -1.06
CA ALA A 63 12.26 -0.04 -1.96
C ALA A 63 13.52 -0.80 -1.57
N ARG A 64 13.43 -2.12 -1.72
CA ARG A 64 14.49 -3.07 -1.41
C ARG A 64 14.58 -4.09 -2.54
N ASP A 65 15.76 -4.67 -2.69
CA ASP A 65 15.99 -5.79 -3.61
C ASP A 65 15.53 -7.12 -3.00
N GLY A 66 15.30 -8.10 -3.87
CA GLY A 66 14.90 -9.46 -3.51
C GLY A 66 13.42 -9.74 -3.78
N GLN A 67 13.08 -11.02 -3.71
CA GLN A 67 11.73 -11.58 -3.98
C GLN A 67 10.64 -10.97 -3.09
N ASP A 68 11.03 -10.48 -1.91
CA ASP A 68 10.18 -9.96 -0.84
C ASP A 68 10.49 -8.47 -0.55
N GLY A 69 10.94 -7.74 -1.58
CA GLY A 69 11.49 -6.39 -1.41
C GLY A 69 10.47 -5.37 -0.91
N GLY A 70 9.18 -5.52 -1.26
CA GLY A 70 8.15 -4.54 -0.92
C GLY A 70 7.78 -4.54 0.56
N GLU A 71 7.50 -5.72 1.10
CA GLU A 71 7.14 -5.89 2.50
C GLU A 71 8.31 -5.67 3.44
N LEU A 72 9.52 -6.15 3.08
CA LEU A 72 10.71 -5.98 3.92
C LEU A 72 11.14 -4.52 3.97
N ALA A 73 11.02 -3.78 2.86
CA ALA A 73 11.27 -2.34 2.83
C ALA A 73 10.36 -1.54 3.78
N ILE A 74 9.18 -2.08 4.12
CA ILE A 74 8.31 -1.48 5.13
C ILE A 74 8.71 -2.00 6.51
N LEU A 75 8.71 -3.31 6.72
CA LEU A 75 8.84 -3.93 8.04
C LEU A 75 10.15 -3.57 8.74
N GLU A 76 11.26 -3.43 8.00
CA GLU A 76 12.57 -3.06 8.54
C GLU A 76 12.60 -1.64 9.12
N GLU A 77 11.68 -0.75 8.72
CA GLU A 77 11.62 0.63 9.20
C GLU A 77 10.57 0.88 10.29
N ILE A 78 9.70 -0.09 10.55
CA ILE A 78 8.62 0.10 11.51
C ILE A 78 9.13 -0.12 12.93
N ASP A 79 9.24 0.99 13.66
CA ASP A 79 9.27 1.00 15.11
C ASP A 79 7.82 0.95 15.64
N LEU A 80 7.44 -0.21 16.19
CA LEU A 80 6.11 -0.41 16.76
C LEU A 80 5.88 0.42 18.03
N ASP A 81 6.90 0.67 18.85
CA ASP A 81 6.81 1.50 20.06
C ASP A 81 6.46 2.94 19.67
N HIS A 82 7.13 3.46 18.64
CA HIS A 82 6.78 4.76 18.08
C HIS A 82 5.37 4.77 17.47
N LEU A 83 5.01 3.72 16.73
CA LEU A 83 3.72 3.65 16.04
C LEU A 83 2.53 3.70 17.01
N VAL A 84 2.59 2.94 18.12
CA VAL A 84 1.50 2.88 19.12
C VAL A 84 1.33 4.17 19.92
N THR A 85 2.42 4.93 20.11
CA THR A 85 2.37 6.21 20.83
C THR A 85 1.85 7.35 19.96
N ARG A 86 2.13 7.27 18.65
CA ARG A 86 1.81 8.34 17.68
C ARG A 86 0.43 8.20 17.03
N PHE A 87 -0.03 6.97 16.80
CA PHE A 87 -1.21 6.71 15.99
C PHE A 87 -2.27 5.88 16.72
N ARG A 88 -3.53 6.06 16.35
CA ARG A 88 -4.66 5.25 16.85
C ARG A 88 -5.10 4.14 15.89
N ARG A 89 -4.71 4.25 14.62
CA ARG A 89 -5.09 3.32 13.55
C ARG A 89 -3.88 2.98 12.70
N LEU A 90 -3.72 1.68 12.46
CA LEU A 90 -2.78 1.12 11.49
C LEU A 90 -3.57 0.54 10.33
N VAL A 91 -3.37 1.09 9.13
CA VAL A 91 -3.89 0.51 7.89
C VAL A 91 -2.77 -0.30 7.25
N ILE A 92 -3.02 -1.58 6.98
CA ILE A 92 -2.10 -2.46 6.25
C ILE A 92 -2.76 -2.80 4.92
N ALA A 93 -2.22 -2.24 3.83
CA ALA A 93 -2.69 -2.46 2.49
C ALA A 93 -1.73 -3.42 1.77
N SER A 94 -1.91 -4.71 2.03
CA SER A 94 -1.16 -5.81 1.43
C SER A 94 -1.98 -7.09 1.59
N GLY A 95 -1.85 -8.04 0.67
CA GLY A 95 -2.32 -9.41 0.82
C GLY A 95 -1.31 -10.33 1.51
N ASP A 96 -0.08 -9.89 1.77
CA ASP A 96 1.00 -10.75 2.28
C ASP A 96 0.84 -11.08 3.78
N GLY A 97 1.08 -12.35 4.14
CA GLY A 97 1.02 -12.84 5.51
C GLY A 97 2.16 -12.36 6.42
N ARG A 98 3.26 -11.83 5.88
CA ARG A 98 4.40 -11.30 6.65
C ARG A 98 4.02 -10.13 7.55
N PHE A 99 3.01 -9.35 7.16
CA PHE A 99 2.47 -8.28 7.99
C PHE A 99 1.63 -8.77 9.18
N ALA A 100 1.26 -10.05 9.24
CA ALA A 100 0.31 -10.52 10.24
C ALA A 100 0.85 -10.45 11.68
N GLU A 101 2.16 -10.59 11.87
CA GLU A 101 2.77 -10.46 13.20
C GLU A 101 2.78 -9.01 13.67
N LEU A 102 3.14 -8.08 12.80
CA LEU A 102 3.02 -6.65 13.06
C LEU A 102 1.56 -6.27 13.36
N ALA A 103 0.61 -6.75 12.57
CA ALA A 103 -0.82 -6.53 12.77
C ALA A 103 -1.28 -7.03 14.15
N ALA A 104 -0.93 -8.26 14.51
CA ALA A 104 -1.30 -8.84 15.79
C ALA A 104 -0.67 -8.09 16.97
N ALA A 105 0.60 -7.71 16.85
CA ALA A 105 1.31 -6.93 17.87
C ALA A 105 0.71 -5.53 18.05
N ALA A 106 0.47 -4.81 16.95
CA ALA A 106 -0.19 -3.51 16.97
C ALA A 106 -1.57 -3.58 17.63
N ARG A 107 -2.39 -4.57 17.26
CA ARG A 107 -3.70 -4.81 17.87
C ARG A 107 -3.60 -5.02 19.37
N ARG A 108 -2.70 -5.89 19.85
CA ARG A 108 -2.52 -6.14 21.29
C ARG A 108 -2.12 -4.89 22.07
N ARG A 109 -1.49 -3.92 21.40
CA ARG A 109 -1.05 -2.65 21.98
C ARG A 109 -2.05 -1.50 21.81
N GLY A 110 -3.27 -1.80 21.38
CA GLY A 110 -4.38 -0.83 21.34
C GLY A 110 -4.53 -0.07 20.02
N LEU A 111 -3.74 -0.36 18.99
CA LEU A 111 -3.99 0.20 17.65
C LEU A 111 -5.17 -0.52 17.01
N HIS A 112 -6.10 0.25 16.45
CA HIS A 112 -7.10 -0.32 15.55
C HIS A 112 -6.45 -0.67 14.20
N VAL A 113 -6.27 -1.96 13.95
CA VAL A 113 -5.75 -2.49 12.69
C VAL A 113 -6.85 -2.68 11.64
N HIS A 114 -6.70 -2.05 10.48
CA HIS A 114 -7.55 -2.20 9.31
C HIS A 114 -6.75 -2.79 8.15
N HIS A 115 -7.19 -3.90 7.60
CA HIS A 115 -6.52 -4.58 6.49
C HIS A 115 -7.22 -4.27 5.17
N VAL A 116 -6.44 -3.89 4.16
CA VAL A 116 -6.92 -3.55 2.82
C VAL A 116 -6.28 -4.49 1.80
N THR A 117 -7.11 -5.05 0.92
CA THR A 117 -6.69 -5.98 -0.13
C THR A 117 -6.99 -5.39 -1.49
N GLY A 118 -6.11 -5.61 -2.46
CA GLY A 118 -6.26 -5.14 -3.83
C GLY A 118 -6.72 -6.24 -4.78
N ILE A 119 -6.07 -6.28 -5.94
CA ILE A 119 -6.21 -7.34 -6.95
C ILE A 119 -5.60 -8.65 -6.43
N GLY A 120 -4.49 -8.55 -5.68
CA GLY A 120 -3.83 -9.67 -5.02
C GLY A 120 -4.73 -10.44 -4.05
N ARG A 121 -4.30 -11.65 -3.69
CA ARG A 121 -5.04 -12.52 -2.77
C ARG A 121 -4.71 -12.19 -1.32
N PRO A 122 -5.70 -12.21 -0.39
CA PRO A 122 -5.43 -12.01 1.02
C PRO A 122 -4.79 -13.24 1.67
N SER A 123 -3.85 -13.00 2.58
CA SER A 123 -3.42 -13.98 3.57
C SER A 123 -4.49 -14.15 4.65
N HIS A 124 -4.87 -15.40 4.91
CA HIS A 124 -5.79 -15.74 6.00
C HIS A 124 -5.24 -15.30 7.37
N LYS A 125 -3.92 -15.43 7.58
CA LYS A 125 -3.26 -15.00 8.83
C LYS A 125 -3.44 -13.49 9.06
N LEU A 126 -3.30 -12.69 8.01
CA LEU A 126 -3.46 -11.23 8.09
C LEU A 126 -4.93 -10.83 8.30
N LEU A 127 -5.87 -11.51 7.63
CA LEU A 127 -7.30 -11.33 7.86
C LEU A 127 -7.68 -11.59 9.34
N THR A 128 -7.17 -12.66 9.94
CA THR A 128 -7.47 -12.94 11.36
C THR A 128 -6.83 -11.94 12.33
N ALA A 129 -5.70 -11.33 11.95
CA ALA A 129 -4.95 -10.41 12.78
C ALA A 129 -5.55 -8.98 12.83
N ALA A 130 -6.28 -8.56 11.80
CA ALA A 130 -6.91 -7.24 11.75
C ALA A 130 -8.30 -7.21 12.42
N HIS A 131 -8.79 -6.01 12.74
CA HIS A 131 -10.15 -5.82 13.30
C HIS A 131 -11.19 -5.70 12.19
N SER A 132 -10.79 -5.12 11.05
CA SER A 132 -11.69 -4.81 9.95
C SER A 132 -10.95 -4.93 8.63
N HIS A 133 -11.73 -5.15 7.58
CA HIS A 133 -11.24 -5.52 6.26
C HIS A 133 -11.93 -4.70 5.17
N ALA A 134 -11.18 -4.34 4.15
CA ALA A 134 -11.72 -3.79 2.91
C ALA A 134 -11.05 -4.46 1.70
N ARG A 135 -11.81 -4.59 0.62
CA ARG A 135 -11.27 -4.95 -0.69
C ARG A 135 -11.50 -3.80 -1.65
N LEU A 136 -10.42 -3.37 -2.31
CA LEU A 136 -10.49 -2.32 -3.30
C LEU A 136 -11.35 -2.77 -4.48
N ARG A 137 -12.35 -1.95 -4.81
CA ARG A 137 -13.15 -2.13 -6.03
C ARG A 137 -12.42 -1.39 -7.16
N VAL A 138 -11.60 -2.12 -7.90
CA VAL A 138 -10.83 -1.60 -9.03
C VAL A 138 -11.71 -1.69 -10.28
N GLY A 139 -12.28 -0.56 -10.71
CA GLY A 139 -13.11 -0.49 -11.92
C GLY A 139 -12.41 0.21 -13.10
N GLU A 140 -13.00 0.12 -14.28
CA GLU A 140 -12.48 0.78 -15.50
C GLU A 140 -12.62 2.31 -15.47
N HIS A 141 -13.58 2.83 -14.69
CA HIS A 141 -13.91 4.26 -14.60
C HIS A 141 -13.68 4.84 -13.19
N GLN A 142 -12.49 4.63 -12.61
CA GLN A 142 -12.11 5.37 -11.42
C GLN A 142 -11.64 6.78 -11.83
N ARG A 143 -12.29 7.84 -11.32
CA ARG A 143 -11.80 9.21 -11.54
C ARG A 143 -10.43 9.37 -10.86
N ARG A 144 -9.43 9.91 -11.58
CA ARG A 144 -8.15 10.30 -11.00
C ARG A 144 -8.40 11.37 -9.92
N PRO A 145 -7.95 11.18 -8.67
CA PRO A 145 -7.86 12.21 -7.65
C PRO A 145 -7.19 13.50 -8.15
N THR A 146 -7.64 14.62 -7.62
CA THR A 146 -7.01 15.93 -7.78
C THR A 146 -5.56 15.91 -7.26
N GLY A 147 -4.62 16.51 -8.01
CA GLY A 147 -3.20 16.61 -7.64
C GLY A 147 -2.30 15.48 -8.17
N TRP A 148 -2.82 14.59 -9.01
CA TRP A 148 -2.04 13.51 -9.60
C TRP A 148 -1.21 13.99 -10.81
N PRO A 149 0.09 13.63 -10.94
CA PRO A 149 0.87 13.94 -12.14
C PRO A 149 0.20 13.38 -13.40
N ALA A 150 0.24 14.14 -14.50
CA ALA A 150 -0.21 13.68 -15.81
C ALA A 150 0.56 12.40 -16.21
N PRO A 151 -0.08 11.44 -16.90
CA PRO A 151 0.63 10.25 -17.37
C PRO A 151 1.81 10.68 -18.27
N PRO A 152 2.93 9.94 -18.27
CA PRO A 152 4.00 10.18 -19.22
C PRO A 152 3.41 10.09 -20.63
N ARG A 153 3.80 11.03 -21.51
CA ARG A 153 3.43 10.93 -22.93
C ARG A 153 3.95 9.60 -23.47
N PRO A 154 3.16 8.85 -24.26
CA PRO A 154 3.67 7.66 -24.91
C PRO A 154 4.91 8.06 -25.70
N VAL A 155 6.00 7.33 -25.49
CA VAL A 155 7.18 7.43 -26.35
C VAL A 155 6.70 6.96 -27.71
N ALA A 156 6.70 7.83 -28.71
CA ALA A 156 6.39 7.42 -30.07
C ALA A 156 7.43 6.35 -30.45
N ASP A 157 6.96 5.16 -30.83
CA ASP A 157 7.82 4.14 -31.40
C ASP A 157 8.56 4.76 -32.60
N ALA A 158 9.89 4.68 -32.55
CA ALA A 158 10.80 5.19 -33.57
C ALA A 158 10.87 4.25 -34.78
#